data_AF-A0A229SQ43-F1
#
_entry.id   AF-A0A229SQ43-F1
#
_cell.length_a   1.000
_cell.length_b   1.000
_cell.length_c   1.000
_cell.angle_alpha   90.00
_cell.angle_beta   90.00
_cell.angle_gamma   90.00
#
_symmetry.space_group_name_H-M   'P 1'
#
loop_
_entity.id
_entity.type
_entity.pdbx_description
1 polymer ?
#
loop_
_entity_poly.entity_id
_entity_poly.type
_entity_poly.pdbx_seq_one_letter_code
_entity_poly.pdbx_strand_id
1 'polypeptide(L)'
;MAATSAQVSATTPGLDVSHHQGAVDWSAVAGAGAKFAFMKATEGTTYTDPQFTANYSGSANAGLRRGAYHFALPDRSGGVAQALFFLDHGGGWVADGHTLPPVLDIEYNPYGTADWAGWCYGLTTTQMSAWIADFATTVHDRTNRWPIIYTTTGWWSHCTGNDSGFGNDPLWIAPSNSDAGGAPTIPASWSEYTFFQYATSGTFPGDQDWFNGTPEQLAAFATGDEPDKLQAHYSALGGAASPLGNVSGGEYTVAGGWAQNYDHGTMYFRPSTGAWSVRGAILGHYQNLGGPGGLLGFPLTDETPVDGGSYNDFAGADNASIYWSTATGARSVHGQIRSTWLARGGTQVLGFPTTDESTTPDGVGRYNHFNGAGGASVYWTPSTGAHSVQGQIRSRWAALGWETGAMGYPATDETAAPDGVGRYNHFSKAASIYWSPTTGAWSVYGAIRDTWASLGWERSALGYPTSDEYAVTGGRRTNFQHGTIAWDSATGRTQVAYS
;
A
#
# COMPACT_ATOMS: atom_id res chain seq x y z
N MET A 1 12.24 30.65 -33.52
CA MET A 1 11.72 29.79 -32.44
C MET A 1 10.24 29.64 -32.69
N ALA A 2 9.82 28.49 -33.22
CA ALA A 2 8.41 28.18 -33.42
C ALA A 2 7.86 27.64 -32.10
N ALA A 3 6.75 28.19 -31.63
CA ALA A 3 6.00 27.64 -30.52
C ALA A 3 5.50 26.25 -30.93
N THR A 4 5.88 25.22 -30.19
CA THR A 4 5.27 23.89 -30.28
C THR A 4 3.81 24.02 -29.89
N SER A 5 2.93 23.78 -30.87
CA SER A 5 1.49 23.60 -30.64
C SER A 5 1.29 22.46 -29.66
N ALA A 6 0.60 22.72 -28.54
CA ALA A 6 0.10 21.68 -27.66
C ALA A 6 -0.74 20.69 -28.48
N GLN A 7 -0.34 19.42 -28.50
CA GLN A 7 -1.14 18.34 -29.08
C GLN A 7 -2.46 18.30 -28.31
N VAL A 8 -3.58 18.56 -29.01
CA VAL A 8 -4.91 18.23 -28.50
C VAL A 8 -4.92 16.72 -28.26
N SER A 9 -5.26 16.24 -27.07
CA SER A 9 -5.44 14.81 -26.86
C SER A 9 -6.55 14.34 -27.80
N ALA A 10 -6.29 13.28 -28.58
CA ALA A 10 -7.30 12.76 -29.48
C ALA A 10 -8.46 12.18 -28.64
N THR A 11 -9.69 12.57 -28.96
CA THR A 11 -10.90 12.01 -28.35
C THR A 11 -11.66 11.19 -29.39
N THR A 12 -12.21 10.05 -28.96
CA THR A 12 -12.96 9.14 -29.84
C THR A 12 -14.45 9.26 -29.53
N PRO A 13 -15.33 9.56 -30.51
CA PRO A 13 -16.74 9.82 -30.25
C PRO A 13 -17.55 8.54 -30.07
N GLY A 14 -18.54 8.59 -29.19
CA GLY A 14 -19.53 7.54 -28.98
C GLY A 14 -20.82 8.09 -28.38
N LEU A 15 -21.65 7.17 -27.91
CA LEU A 15 -22.98 7.43 -27.37
C LEU A 15 -23.37 6.35 -26.37
N ASP A 16 -24.42 6.60 -25.59
CA ASP A 16 -25.16 5.56 -24.92
C ASP A 16 -26.67 5.68 -25.13
N VAL A 17 -27.32 4.52 -25.12
CA VAL A 17 -28.75 4.39 -25.44
C VAL A 17 -29.44 3.36 -24.54
N SER A 18 -30.76 3.51 -24.44
CA SER A 18 -31.68 2.57 -23.80
C SER A 18 -32.93 2.39 -24.67
N HIS A 19 -33.97 1.74 -24.14
CA HIS A 19 -35.27 1.68 -24.80
C HIS A 19 -35.91 3.05 -25.09
N HIS A 20 -35.48 4.13 -24.42
CA HIS A 20 -36.04 5.47 -24.61
C HIS A 20 -35.80 6.04 -26.03
N GLN A 21 -34.74 5.59 -26.71
CA GLN A 21 -34.45 6.02 -28.09
C GLN A 21 -35.26 5.25 -29.14
N GLY A 22 -35.96 4.18 -28.76
CA GLY A 22 -36.68 3.31 -29.70
C GLY A 22 -35.73 2.60 -30.69
N ALA A 23 -36.14 2.49 -31.95
CA ALA A 23 -35.33 1.86 -32.98
C ALA A 23 -34.20 2.80 -33.46
N VAL A 24 -32.95 2.36 -33.30
CA VAL A 24 -31.75 3.13 -33.69
C VAL A 24 -31.25 2.70 -35.08
N ASP A 25 -31.01 3.67 -35.96
CA ASP A 25 -30.31 3.43 -37.24
C ASP A 25 -28.80 3.44 -37.03
N TRP A 26 -28.25 2.25 -36.73
CA TRP A 26 -26.82 2.09 -36.45
C TRP A 26 -25.90 2.38 -37.64
N SER A 27 -26.40 2.23 -38.87
CA SER A 27 -25.61 2.57 -40.07
C SER A 27 -25.46 4.09 -40.19
N ALA A 28 -26.51 4.85 -39.90
CA ALA A 28 -26.45 6.30 -39.83
C ALA A 28 -25.55 6.77 -38.67
N VAL A 29 -25.63 6.13 -37.50
CA VAL A 29 -24.75 6.43 -36.34
C VAL A 29 -23.27 6.23 -36.68
N ALA A 30 -22.91 5.09 -37.29
CA ALA A 30 -21.55 4.83 -37.74
C ALA A 30 -21.08 5.81 -38.84
N GLY A 31 -21.98 6.11 -39.79
CA GLY A 31 -21.71 7.08 -40.87
C GLY A 31 -21.52 8.51 -40.37
N ALA A 32 -22.14 8.87 -39.25
CA ALA A 32 -21.95 10.14 -38.56
C ALA A 32 -20.65 10.19 -37.73
N GLY A 33 -19.92 9.09 -37.60
CA GLY A 33 -18.56 9.05 -37.07
C GLY A 33 -18.39 8.35 -35.73
N ALA A 34 -19.45 7.85 -35.09
CA ALA A 34 -19.37 7.13 -33.82
C ALA A 34 -18.46 5.88 -33.92
N LYS A 35 -17.70 5.61 -32.85
CA LYS A 35 -16.77 4.47 -32.76
C LYS A 35 -17.10 3.48 -31.66
N PHE A 36 -17.89 3.89 -30.67
CA PHE A 36 -18.44 2.99 -29.67
C PHE A 36 -19.86 3.35 -29.29
N ALA A 37 -20.56 2.41 -28.67
CA ALA A 37 -21.85 2.60 -28.02
C ALA A 37 -21.95 1.80 -26.72
N PHE A 38 -22.57 2.37 -25.68
CA PHE A 38 -23.03 1.65 -24.50
C PHE A 38 -24.56 1.49 -24.52
N MET A 39 -25.05 0.31 -24.13
CA MET A 39 -26.48 0.00 -24.17
C MET A 39 -26.97 -0.43 -22.80
N LYS A 40 -28.09 0.13 -22.31
CA LYS A 40 -28.71 -0.35 -21.07
C LYS A 40 -29.05 -1.82 -21.24
N ALA A 41 -28.54 -2.68 -20.37
CA ALA A 41 -28.92 -4.09 -20.34
C ALA A 41 -29.94 -4.38 -19.25
N THR A 42 -29.71 -3.82 -18.06
CA THR A 42 -30.45 -4.19 -16.85
C THR A 42 -30.62 -3.01 -15.90
N GLU A 43 -31.60 -3.13 -15.03
CA GLU A 43 -31.83 -2.22 -13.90
C GLU A 43 -32.29 -3.04 -12.69
N GLY A 44 -31.63 -2.86 -11.55
CA GLY A 44 -31.89 -3.67 -10.36
C GLY A 44 -31.75 -5.18 -10.62
N THR A 45 -32.65 -5.99 -10.07
CA THR A 45 -32.60 -7.46 -10.24
C THR A 45 -33.79 -8.02 -11.02
N THR A 46 -34.59 -7.15 -11.63
CA THR A 46 -35.87 -7.55 -12.24
C THR A 46 -36.11 -7.01 -13.63
N TYR A 47 -35.41 -5.94 -14.04
CA TYR A 47 -35.64 -5.31 -15.34
C TYR A 47 -34.52 -5.64 -16.32
N THR A 48 -34.92 -6.05 -17.52
CA THR A 48 -34.04 -6.16 -18.70
C THR A 48 -34.56 -5.19 -19.76
N ASP A 49 -33.66 -4.46 -20.40
CA ASP A 49 -34.06 -3.48 -21.41
C ASP A 49 -34.53 -4.19 -22.70
N PRO A 50 -35.76 -3.94 -23.17
CA PRO A 50 -36.32 -4.66 -24.31
C PRO A 50 -35.62 -4.32 -25.65
N GLN A 51 -34.91 -3.20 -25.73
CA GLN A 51 -34.12 -2.82 -26.91
C GLN A 51 -32.67 -3.30 -26.82
N PHE A 52 -32.21 -3.82 -25.66
CA PHE A 52 -30.81 -4.22 -25.45
C PHE A 52 -30.27 -5.10 -26.58
N THR A 53 -30.95 -6.19 -26.92
CA THR A 53 -30.47 -7.14 -27.94
C THR A 53 -30.36 -6.49 -29.32
N ALA A 54 -31.34 -5.67 -29.71
CA ALA A 54 -31.35 -4.98 -31.00
C ALA A 54 -30.24 -3.92 -31.08
N ASN A 55 -30.06 -3.14 -30.01
CA ASN A 55 -29.03 -2.11 -29.93
C ASN A 55 -27.62 -2.72 -29.85
N TYR A 56 -27.46 -3.78 -29.06
CA TYR A 56 -26.17 -4.43 -28.85
C TYR A 56 -25.67 -5.14 -30.11
N SER A 57 -26.54 -5.85 -30.83
CA SER A 57 -26.19 -6.48 -32.11
C SER A 57 -26.11 -5.47 -33.27
N GLY A 58 -27.00 -4.48 -33.29
CA GLY A 58 -27.04 -3.45 -34.33
C GLY A 58 -25.78 -2.59 -34.35
N SER A 59 -25.31 -2.13 -33.18
CA SER A 59 -24.06 -1.37 -33.07
C SER A 59 -22.84 -2.19 -33.49
N ALA A 60 -22.78 -3.47 -33.08
CA ALA A 60 -21.74 -4.41 -33.50
C ALA A 60 -21.67 -4.57 -35.02
N ASN A 61 -22.82 -4.79 -35.65
CA ASN A 61 -22.94 -4.99 -37.10
C ASN A 61 -22.58 -3.73 -37.89
N ALA A 62 -22.77 -2.54 -37.31
CA ALA A 62 -22.34 -1.28 -37.87
C ALA A 62 -20.84 -0.98 -37.65
N GLY A 63 -20.11 -1.89 -36.99
CA GLY A 63 -18.66 -1.79 -36.77
C GLY A 63 -18.25 -0.99 -35.54
N LEU A 64 -19.19 -0.64 -34.66
CA LEU A 64 -18.88 0.04 -33.40
C LEU A 64 -18.38 -0.95 -32.35
N ARG A 65 -17.55 -0.46 -31.44
CA ARG A 65 -17.29 -1.15 -30.18
C ARG A 65 -18.50 -1.05 -29.28
N ARG A 66 -18.89 -2.15 -28.65
CA ARG A 66 -20.16 -2.26 -27.95
C ARG A 66 -19.91 -2.55 -26.47
N GLY A 67 -20.60 -1.83 -25.61
CA GLY A 67 -20.63 -2.08 -24.18
C GLY A 67 -22.05 -2.20 -23.68
N ALA A 68 -22.20 -2.68 -22.45
CA ALA A 68 -23.49 -2.72 -21.79
C ALA A 68 -23.39 -2.06 -20.42
N TYR A 69 -24.47 -1.44 -19.96
CA TYR A 69 -24.53 -0.84 -18.63
C TYR A 69 -25.69 -1.36 -17.79
N HIS A 70 -25.48 -1.31 -16.48
CA HIS A 70 -26.42 -1.68 -15.44
C HIS A 70 -26.80 -0.47 -14.61
N PHE A 71 -28.07 -0.05 -14.67
CA PHE A 71 -28.56 1.01 -13.80
C PHE A 71 -28.79 0.47 -12.39
N ALA A 72 -27.97 0.94 -11.45
CA ALA A 72 -27.93 0.45 -10.09
C ALA A 72 -29.14 0.91 -9.27
N LEU A 73 -29.64 0.03 -8.40
CA LEU A 73 -30.65 0.37 -7.39
C LEU A 73 -30.21 -0.13 -6.00
N PRO A 74 -29.27 0.55 -5.32
CA PRO A 74 -28.70 0.07 -4.05
C PRO A 74 -29.71 -0.12 -2.90
N ASP A 75 -30.84 0.59 -2.91
CA ASP A 75 -31.92 0.44 -1.92
C ASP A 75 -32.80 -0.80 -2.14
N ARG A 76 -32.64 -1.51 -3.27
CA ARG A 76 -33.47 -2.68 -3.63
C ARG A 76 -32.78 -4.01 -3.37
N SER A 77 -31.47 -4.08 -3.58
CA SER A 77 -30.67 -5.30 -3.36
C SER A 77 -29.18 -4.99 -3.28
N GLY A 78 -28.37 -5.93 -2.78
CA GLY A 78 -26.91 -5.76 -2.67
C GLY A 78 -26.17 -5.78 -4.02
N GLY A 79 -24.95 -5.24 -4.03
CA GLY A 79 -24.11 -5.09 -5.22
C GLY A 79 -23.80 -6.41 -5.92
N VAL A 80 -23.50 -7.46 -5.14
CA VAL A 80 -23.29 -8.83 -5.66
C VAL A 80 -24.50 -9.31 -6.49
N ALA A 81 -25.72 -9.12 -5.98
CA ALA A 81 -26.92 -9.62 -6.65
C ALA A 81 -27.19 -8.89 -7.98
N GLN A 82 -26.97 -7.57 -8.00
CA GLN A 82 -27.12 -6.77 -9.22
C GLN A 82 -26.02 -7.04 -10.24
N ALA A 83 -24.77 -7.21 -9.80
CA ALA A 83 -23.68 -7.62 -10.67
C ALA A 83 -23.97 -8.97 -11.34
N LEU A 84 -24.40 -9.98 -10.57
CA LEU A 84 -24.75 -11.28 -11.14
C LEU A 84 -25.90 -11.18 -12.13
N PHE A 85 -26.96 -10.45 -11.78
CA PHE A 85 -28.10 -10.24 -12.66
C PHE A 85 -27.69 -9.56 -13.97
N PHE A 86 -26.87 -8.52 -13.90
CA PHE A 86 -26.33 -7.82 -15.06
C PHE A 86 -25.52 -8.76 -15.96
N LEU A 87 -24.58 -9.51 -15.37
CA LEU A 87 -23.69 -10.39 -16.12
C LEU A 87 -24.42 -11.56 -16.77
N ASP A 88 -25.56 -11.99 -16.21
CA ASP A 88 -26.41 -13.05 -16.76
C ASP A 88 -27.31 -12.58 -17.92
N HIS A 89 -27.54 -11.27 -18.05
CA HIS A 89 -28.52 -10.70 -19.01
C HIS A 89 -27.92 -9.70 -20.00
N GLY A 90 -26.60 -9.57 -20.07
CA GLY A 90 -25.94 -8.62 -20.96
C GLY A 90 -24.51 -8.96 -21.36
N GLY A 91 -24.01 -8.22 -22.35
CA GLY A 91 -22.59 -7.96 -22.61
C GLY A 91 -21.72 -9.05 -23.21
N GLY A 92 -22.06 -10.34 -23.09
CA GLY A 92 -21.30 -11.43 -23.74
C GLY A 92 -19.78 -11.32 -23.54
N TRP A 93 -19.37 -11.10 -22.29
CA TRP A 93 -18.10 -10.52 -21.87
C TRP A 93 -16.88 -11.27 -22.38
N VAL A 94 -16.24 -10.72 -23.42
CA VAL A 94 -15.03 -11.28 -24.04
C VAL A 94 -14.00 -10.18 -24.30
N ALA A 95 -12.73 -10.55 -24.27
CA ALA A 95 -11.57 -9.71 -24.54
C ALA A 95 -11.23 -9.72 -26.05
N ASP A 96 -12.17 -9.32 -26.90
CA ASP A 96 -12.05 -9.46 -28.37
C ASP A 96 -11.61 -8.18 -29.10
N GLY A 97 -11.30 -7.10 -28.37
CA GLY A 97 -10.99 -5.79 -28.96
C GLY A 97 -12.23 -5.04 -29.51
N HIS A 98 -13.43 -5.59 -29.30
CA HIS A 98 -14.72 -5.02 -29.72
C HIS A 98 -15.74 -4.89 -28.57
N THR A 99 -15.60 -5.71 -27.54
CA THR A 99 -16.51 -5.78 -26.38
C THR A 99 -15.90 -4.98 -25.23
N LEU A 100 -16.56 -3.89 -24.88
CA LEU A 100 -16.12 -3.02 -23.79
C LEU A 100 -16.41 -3.66 -22.42
N PRO A 101 -15.69 -3.26 -21.36
CA PRO A 101 -15.96 -3.75 -20.00
C PRO A 101 -17.41 -3.49 -19.56
N PRO A 102 -17.93 -4.28 -18.61
CA PRO A 102 -19.24 -4.02 -18.02
C PRO A 102 -19.28 -2.64 -17.37
N VAL A 103 -20.39 -1.92 -17.48
CA VAL A 103 -20.54 -0.60 -16.84
C VAL A 103 -21.49 -0.70 -15.64
N LEU A 104 -21.03 -0.23 -14.48
CA LEU A 104 -21.90 0.14 -13.37
C LEU A 104 -22.36 1.59 -13.57
N ASP A 105 -23.65 1.78 -13.80
CA ASP A 105 -24.28 3.10 -13.77
C ASP A 105 -24.82 3.35 -12.37
N ILE A 106 -24.11 4.19 -11.61
CA ILE A 106 -24.41 4.50 -10.21
C ILE A 106 -24.48 6.02 -10.01
N GLU A 107 -25.71 6.52 -9.93
CA GLU A 107 -25.97 7.95 -9.87
C GLU A 107 -27.24 8.29 -9.07
N TYR A 108 -27.72 9.52 -9.20
CA TYR A 108 -28.90 10.04 -8.49
C TYR A 108 -30.09 9.08 -8.56
N ASN A 109 -30.63 8.69 -7.41
CA ASN A 109 -31.84 7.87 -7.35
C ASN A 109 -33.05 8.60 -7.98
N PRO A 110 -33.59 8.14 -9.12
CA PRO A 110 -34.72 8.79 -9.77
C PRO A 110 -36.06 8.45 -9.09
N TYR A 111 -36.07 7.48 -8.19
CA TYR A 111 -37.25 7.01 -7.44
C TYR A 111 -37.29 7.51 -6.00
N GLY A 112 -36.25 8.24 -5.56
CA GLY A 112 -36.11 8.77 -4.21
C GLY A 112 -36.78 10.13 -4.01
N THR A 113 -36.74 10.61 -2.78
CA THR A 113 -37.04 12.01 -2.47
C THR A 113 -35.98 12.93 -3.09
N ALA A 114 -36.37 14.15 -3.48
CA ALA A 114 -35.47 15.16 -4.04
C ALA A 114 -34.63 15.85 -2.94
N ASP A 115 -33.91 15.04 -2.17
CA ASP A 115 -32.97 15.43 -1.12
C ASP A 115 -31.78 14.45 -1.09
N TRP A 116 -30.71 14.80 -0.36
CA TRP A 116 -29.51 13.97 -0.34
C TRP A 116 -29.74 12.56 0.20
N ALA A 117 -30.67 12.39 1.14
CA ALA A 117 -31.04 11.07 1.62
C ALA A 117 -31.66 10.24 0.48
N GLY A 118 -32.64 10.79 -0.26
CA GLY A 118 -33.28 10.11 -1.38
C GLY A 118 -32.31 9.86 -2.54
N TRP A 119 -31.53 10.87 -2.93
CA TRP A 119 -30.54 10.78 -4.00
C TRP A 119 -29.44 9.75 -3.73
N CYS A 120 -29.05 9.54 -2.47
CA CYS A 120 -28.10 8.51 -2.07
C CYS A 120 -28.77 7.18 -1.66
N TYR A 121 -30.00 6.91 -2.12
CA TYR A 121 -30.71 5.64 -1.88
C TYR A 121 -30.95 5.33 -0.39
N GLY A 122 -30.95 6.35 0.47
CA GLY A 122 -31.06 6.21 1.93
C GLY A 122 -29.82 5.58 2.58
N LEU A 123 -28.72 5.40 1.84
CA LEU A 123 -27.48 4.81 2.34
C LEU A 123 -26.53 5.89 2.87
N THR A 124 -25.73 5.51 3.86
CA THR A 124 -24.56 6.28 4.28
C THR A 124 -23.43 6.13 3.26
N THR A 125 -22.45 7.03 3.29
CA THR A 125 -21.28 6.98 2.41
C THR A 125 -20.54 5.65 2.48
N THR A 126 -20.31 5.12 3.69
CA THR A 126 -19.66 3.82 3.88
C THR A 126 -20.49 2.66 3.31
N GLN A 127 -21.81 2.69 3.45
CA GLN A 127 -22.68 1.65 2.89
C GLN A 127 -22.70 1.70 1.36
N MET A 128 -22.72 2.91 0.79
CA MET A 128 -22.65 3.09 -0.66
C MET A 128 -21.33 2.58 -1.22
N SER A 129 -20.19 2.98 -0.65
CA SER A 129 -18.87 2.47 -1.08
C SER A 129 -18.78 0.95 -0.96
N ALA A 130 -19.27 0.36 0.14
CA ALA A 130 -19.27 -1.09 0.29
C ALA A 130 -20.12 -1.79 -0.79
N TRP A 131 -21.28 -1.22 -1.12
CA TRP A 131 -22.16 -1.74 -2.18
C TRP A 131 -21.49 -1.70 -3.56
N ILE A 132 -20.83 -0.58 -3.90
CA ILE A 132 -20.11 -0.41 -5.17
C ILE A 132 -18.94 -1.40 -5.22
N ALA A 133 -18.20 -1.58 -4.13
CA ALA A 133 -17.08 -2.52 -4.05
C ALA A 133 -17.54 -3.98 -4.24
N ASP A 134 -18.68 -4.36 -3.66
CA ASP A 134 -19.29 -5.68 -3.85
C ASP A 134 -19.65 -5.93 -5.33
N PHE A 135 -20.26 -4.93 -5.99
CA PHE A 135 -20.57 -5.00 -7.42
C PHE A 135 -19.30 -5.14 -8.26
N ALA A 136 -18.33 -4.25 -8.04
CA ALA A 136 -17.08 -4.19 -8.80
C ALA A 136 -16.27 -5.48 -8.69
N THR A 137 -16.10 -5.99 -7.47
CA THR A 137 -15.40 -7.25 -7.21
C THR A 137 -16.11 -8.42 -7.88
N THR A 138 -17.44 -8.49 -7.80
CA THR A 138 -18.23 -9.57 -8.43
C THR A 138 -18.08 -9.56 -9.96
N VAL A 139 -18.08 -8.37 -10.57
CA VAL A 139 -17.83 -8.22 -12.01
C VAL A 139 -16.41 -8.67 -12.38
N HIS A 140 -15.42 -8.20 -11.62
CA HIS A 140 -14.02 -8.56 -11.83
C HIS A 140 -13.82 -10.07 -11.70
N ASP A 141 -14.33 -10.71 -10.65
CA ASP A 141 -14.16 -12.15 -10.43
C ASP A 141 -14.78 -13.00 -11.55
N ARG A 142 -15.87 -12.52 -12.17
CA ARG A 142 -16.59 -13.27 -13.20
C ARG A 142 -16.08 -13.01 -14.62
N THR A 143 -15.49 -11.84 -14.87
CA THR A 143 -15.09 -11.41 -16.22
C THR A 143 -13.59 -11.20 -16.38
N ASN A 144 -12.84 -11.20 -15.28
CA ASN A 144 -11.44 -10.79 -15.18
C ASN A 144 -11.20 -9.36 -15.69
N ARG A 145 -12.20 -8.48 -15.56
CA ARG A 145 -12.16 -7.07 -15.95
C ARG A 145 -12.86 -6.24 -14.88
N TRP A 146 -12.24 -5.14 -14.45
CA TRP A 146 -12.94 -4.17 -13.60
C TRP A 146 -14.07 -3.51 -14.40
N PRO A 147 -15.26 -3.28 -13.79
CA PRO A 147 -16.28 -2.52 -14.47
C PRO A 147 -15.85 -1.07 -14.65
N ILE A 148 -16.35 -0.44 -15.71
CA ILE A 148 -16.36 1.03 -15.80
C ILE A 148 -17.40 1.53 -14.79
N ILE A 149 -17.06 2.51 -13.99
CA ILE A 149 -18.01 3.20 -13.11
C ILE A 149 -18.47 4.48 -13.80
N TYR A 150 -19.75 4.50 -14.17
CA TYR A 150 -20.47 5.71 -14.54
C TYR A 150 -21.03 6.41 -13.30
N THR A 151 -20.78 7.71 -13.17
CA THR A 151 -21.33 8.56 -12.11
C THR A 151 -21.31 10.04 -12.54
N THR A 152 -21.95 10.91 -11.76
CA THR A 152 -21.73 12.36 -11.81
C THR A 152 -20.72 12.81 -10.73
N THR A 153 -20.01 13.92 -10.98
CA THR A 153 -19.07 14.51 -9.99
C THR A 153 -19.74 14.80 -8.65
N GLY A 154 -20.94 15.40 -8.69
CA GLY A 154 -21.66 15.86 -7.50
C GLY A 154 -22.18 14.69 -6.68
N TRP A 155 -22.75 13.69 -7.34
CA TRP A 155 -23.27 12.50 -6.67
C TRP A 155 -22.16 11.69 -6.01
N TRP A 156 -21.06 11.41 -6.73
CA TRP A 156 -19.96 10.62 -6.18
C TRP A 156 -19.40 11.26 -4.90
N SER A 157 -19.08 12.56 -4.97
CA SER A 157 -18.51 13.30 -3.85
C SER A 157 -19.41 13.24 -2.61
N HIS A 158 -20.72 13.38 -2.78
CA HIS A 158 -21.66 13.39 -1.66
C HIS A 158 -22.01 11.98 -1.17
N CYS A 159 -22.41 11.08 -2.06
CA CYS A 159 -22.98 9.78 -1.70
C CYS A 159 -21.93 8.72 -1.38
N THR A 160 -20.66 8.92 -1.75
CA THR A 160 -19.55 8.02 -1.34
C THR A 160 -18.59 8.68 -0.35
N GLY A 161 -18.74 9.99 -0.10
CA GLY A 161 -17.75 10.77 0.64
C GLY A 161 -16.46 11.02 -0.15
N ASN A 162 -16.57 10.98 -1.49
CA ASN A 162 -15.45 11.07 -2.42
C ASN A 162 -14.42 9.96 -2.17
N ASP A 163 -14.89 8.71 -2.09
CA ASP A 163 -14.03 7.56 -1.83
C ASP A 163 -12.89 7.46 -2.85
N SER A 164 -11.71 7.04 -2.38
CA SER A 164 -10.47 6.90 -3.15
C SER A 164 -10.12 5.44 -3.47
N GLY A 165 -10.97 4.48 -3.06
CA GLY A 165 -10.74 3.04 -3.19
C GLY A 165 -11.03 2.43 -4.56
N PHE A 166 -11.52 3.19 -5.55
CA PHE A 166 -12.02 2.68 -6.83
C PHE A 166 -11.10 2.96 -8.03
N GLY A 167 -9.81 3.21 -7.79
CA GLY A 167 -8.85 3.53 -8.86
C GLY A 167 -8.57 2.39 -9.86
N ASN A 168 -9.14 1.21 -9.64
CA ASN A 168 -9.06 0.07 -10.56
C ASN A 168 -10.14 0.10 -11.61
N ASP A 169 -11.28 0.70 -11.29
CA ASP A 169 -12.46 0.76 -12.12
C ASP A 169 -12.32 1.97 -13.06
N PRO A 170 -12.35 1.82 -14.39
CA PRO A 170 -12.28 2.96 -15.29
C PRO A 170 -13.42 3.96 -15.05
N LEU A 171 -13.14 5.27 -15.12
CA LEU A 171 -14.14 6.30 -14.85
C LEU A 171 -14.88 6.70 -16.13
N TRP A 172 -16.20 6.62 -16.09
CA TRP A 172 -17.09 7.35 -16.99
C TRP A 172 -17.81 8.44 -16.18
N ILE A 173 -17.63 9.70 -16.55
CA ILE A 173 -18.08 10.82 -15.72
C ILE A 173 -18.99 11.76 -16.51
N ALA A 174 -20.01 12.26 -15.84
CA ALA A 174 -20.79 13.42 -16.28
C ALA A 174 -20.58 14.61 -15.31
N PRO A 175 -20.81 15.87 -15.76
CA PRO A 175 -20.75 17.04 -14.89
C PRO A 175 -21.72 16.93 -13.70
N SER A 176 -21.54 17.75 -12.66
CA SER A 176 -22.27 17.68 -11.37
C SER A 176 -23.81 17.68 -11.47
N ASN A 177 -24.33 18.10 -12.60
CA ASN A 177 -25.65 17.86 -13.14
C ASN A 177 -25.43 17.67 -14.65
N SER A 178 -26.04 16.65 -15.24
CA SER A 178 -25.91 16.29 -16.67
C SER A 178 -26.09 17.46 -17.64
N ASP A 179 -26.67 18.58 -17.19
CA ASP A 179 -27.02 19.76 -17.97
C ASP A 179 -26.16 21.03 -17.71
N ALA A 180 -25.16 21.06 -16.82
CA ALA A 180 -24.49 22.34 -16.48
C ALA A 180 -23.48 22.86 -17.53
N GLY A 181 -22.97 22.01 -18.41
CA GLY A 181 -21.82 22.35 -19.24
C GLY A 181 -20.54 22.58 -18.42
N GLY A 182 -19.38 22.25 -19.01
CA GLY A 182 -18.07 22.39 -18.39
C GLY A 182 -17.38 21.05 -18.13
N ALA A 183 -16.05 21.09 -17.94
CA ALA A 183 -15.26 19.89 -17.66
C ALA A 183 -15.58 19.37 -16.25
N PRO A 184 -15.77 18.05 -16.07
CA PRO A 184 -16.07 17.46 -14.78
C PRO A 184 -14.86 17.59 -13.85
N THR A 185 -15.11 17.76 -12.55
CA THR A 185 -14.04 17.59 -11.56
C THR A 185 -13.87 16.10 -11.33
N ILE A 186 -12.63 15.61 -11.46
CA ILE A 186 -12.31 14.19 -11.30
C ILE A 186 -12.40 13.80 -9.82
N PRO A 187 -13.19 12.78 -9.45
CA PRO A 187 -13.28 12.31 -8.06
C PRO A 187 -11.97 11.66 -7.58
N ALA A 188 -11.80 11.54 -6.26
CA ALA A 188 -10.50 11.19 -5.64
C ALA A 188 -9.96 9.79 -5.97
N SER A 189 -10.80 8.87 -6.45
CA SER A 189 -10.35 7.55 -6.93
C SER A 189 -9.55 7.64 -8.24
N TRP A 190 -9.64 8.73 -8.99
CA TRP A 190 -9.10 8.84 -10.35
C TRP A 190 -8.23 10.07 -10.56
N SER A 191 -7.27 9.96 -11.48
CA SER A 191 -6.47 11.09 -11.99
C SER A 191 -6.99 11.64 -13.32
N GLU A 192 -7.80 10.85 -14.04
CA GLU A 192 -8.39 11.19 -15.33
C GLU A 192 -9.69 10.40 -15.55
N TYR A 193 -10.51 10.82 -16.52
CA TYR A 193 -11.64 10.02 -16.99
C TYR A 193 -11.22 9.12 -18.16
N THR A 194 -11.81 7.94 -18.23
CA THR A 194 -11.73 7.05 -19.40
C THR A 194 -12.79 7.44 -20.42
N PHE A 195 -14.01 7.72 -19.96
CA PHE A 195 -15.12 8.21 -20.76
C PHE A 195 -15.70 9.49 -20.16
N PHE A 196 -16.17 10.39 -21.01
CA PHE A 196 -16.80 11.64 -20.61
C PHE A 196 -18.12 11.82 -21.35
N GLN A 197 -19.22 11.81 -20.60
CA GLN A 197 -20.51 12.22 -21.11
C GLN A 197 -20.58 13.74 -21.11
N TYR A 198 -20.63 14.34 -22.28
CA TYR A 198 -20.54 15.80 -22.43
C TYR A 198 -21.86 16.46 -22.79
N ALA A 199 -22.87 15.68 -23.22
CA ALA A 199 -24.21 16.17 -23.53
C ALA A 199 -25.24 15.03 -23.42
N THR A 200 -26.49 15.38 -23.14
CA THR A 200 -27.64 14.45 -23.09
C THR A 200 -28.36 14.28 -24.44
N SER A 201 -27.88 14.98 -25.47
CA SER A 201 -28.37 14.88 -26.84
C SER A 201 -27.37 15.53 -27.80
N GLY A 202 -27.42 15.15 -29.08
CA GLY A 202 -26.56 15.76 -30.08
C GLY A 202 -26.61 15.08 -31.43
N THR A 203 -25.43 14.79 -31.98
CA THR A 203 -25.26 14.16 -33.29
C THR A 203 -25.78 12.73 -33.30
N PHE A 204 -25.61 12.00 -32.20
CA PHE A 204 -26.08 10.63 -32.05
C PHE A 204 -27.39 10.57 -31.23
N PRO A 205 -28.18 9.49 -31.32
CA PRO A 205 -29.30 9.26 -30.41
C PRO A 205 -28.82 9.11 -28.96
N GLY A 206 -29.61 9.59 -27.99
CA GLY A 206 -29.25 9.50 -26.58
C GLY A 206 -28.07 10.40 -26.21
N ASP A 207 -27.35 9.99 -25.19
CA ASP A 207 -26.30 10.78 -24.57
C ASP A 207 -25.03 10.71 -25.43
N GLN A 208 -24.22 11.77 -25.36
CA GLN A 208 -23.05 11.94 -26.20
C GLN A 208 -21.78 11.79 -25.38
N ASP A 209 -20.89 10.92 -25.86
CA ASP A 209 -19.71 10.52 -25.10
C ASP A 209 -18.41 10.69 -25.89
N TRP A 210 -17.34 10.93 -25.14
CA TRP A 210 -15.98 10.81 -25.61
C TRP A 210 -15.25 9.72 -24.83
N PHE A 211 -14.53 8.86 -25.53
CA PHE A 211 -13.41 8.13 -24.96
C PHE A 211 -12.16 9.01 -25.00
N ASN A 212 -11.43 9.04 -23.88
CA ASN A 212 -10.17 9.77 -23.75
C ASN A 212 -9.02 9.01 -24.43
N GLY A 213 -8.95 9.10 -25.76
CA GLY A 213 -7.92 8.47 -26.58
C GLY A 213 -8.33 8.26 -28.03
N THR A 214 -7.45 7.66 -28.83
CA THR A 214 -7.70 7.31 -30.24
C THR A 214 -8.57 6.05 -30.40
N PRO A 215 -9.13 5.79 -31.59
CA PRO A 215 -9.88 4.56 -31.85
C PRO A 215 -9.06 3.28 -31.66
N GLU A 216 -7.74 3.33 -31.84
CA GLU A 216 -6.81 2.21 -31.59
C GLU A 216 -6.61 1.99 -30.09
N GLN A 217 -6.51 3.06 -29.29
CA GLN A 217 -6.44 2.95 -27.83
C GLN A 217 -7.76 2.40 -27.26
N LEU A 218 -8.89 2.79 -27.84
CA LEU A 218 -10.18 2.20 -27.51
C LEU A 218 -10.27 0.70 -27.90
N ALA A 219 -9.56 0.29 -28.95
CA ALA A 219 -9.40 -1.12 -29.33
C ALA A 219 -8.66 -1.91 -28.27
N ALA A 220 -7.52 -1.39 -27.82
CA ALA A 220 -6.73 -1.99 -26.76
C ALA A 220 -7.53 -2.05 -25.45
N PHE A 221 -8.23 -0.98 -25.08
CA PHE A 221 -9.09 -1.00 -23.90
C PHE A 221 -10.16 -2.12 -23.96
N ALA A 222 -10.68 -2.41 -25.16
CA ALA A 222 -11.63 -3.49 -25.37
C ALA A 222 -11.02 -4.91 -25.32
N THR A 223 -9.69 -5.09 -25.36
CA THR A 223 -9.06 -6.39 -25.10
C THR A 223 -9.00 -6.73 -23.61
N GLY A 224 -9.38 -5.81 -22.71
CA GLY A 224 -9.29 -6.03 -21.27
C GLY A 224 -7.85 -5.90 -20.74
N ASP A 225 -6.91 -5.56 -21.61
CA ASP A 225 -5.66 -4.93 -21.24
C ASP A 225 -6.02 -3.50 -20.84
N GLU A 226 -6.29 -3.27 -19.55
CA GLU A 226 -6.23 -1.94 -18.94
C GLU A 226 -5.04 -1.17 -19.55
N PRO A 227 -5.13 0.16 -19.80
CA PRO A 227 -3.99 0.94 -20.29
C PRO A 227 -2.76 0.56 -19.47
N ASP A 228 -1.86 -0.17 -20.14
CA ASP A 228 -0.78 -0.98 -19.57
C ASP A 228 -0.12 -0.23 -18.40
N LYS A 229 -0.58 -0.49 -17.16
CA LYS A 229 -0.20 0.32 -15.98
C LYS A 229 1.30 0.18 -15.72
N LEU A 230 1.88 -0.97 -16.10
CA LEU A 230 3.30 -1.20 -16.10
C LEU A 230 4.00 -0.32 -17.14
N GLN A 231 3.52 -0.26 -18.38
CA GLN A 231 4.05 0.60 -19.44
C GLN A 231 3.86 2.09 -19.16
N ALA A 232 2.74 2.50 -18.56
CA ALA A 232 2.49 3.88 -18.16
C ALA A 232 3.53 4.32 -17.12
N HIS A 233 3.74 3.51 -16.09
CA HIS A 233 4.74 3.77 -15.06
C HIS A 233 6.18 3.67 -15.60
N TYR A 234 6.47 2.69 -16.46
CA TYR A 234 7.75 2.58 -17.15
C TYR A 234 8.05 3.81 -18.01
N SER A 235 7.06 4.34 -18.72
CA SER A 235 7.19 5.57 -19.51
C SER A 235 7.44 6.78 -18.60
N ALA A 236 6.76 6.86 -17.45
CA ALA A 236 6.98 7.90 -16.46
C ALA A 236 8.39 7.85 -15.84
N LEU A 237 8.98 6.65 -15.73
CA LEU A 237 10.37 6.45 -15.32
C LEU A 237 11.40 6.82 -16.41
N GLY A 238 10.97 7.14 -17.62
CA GLY A 238 11.83 7.47 -18.77
C GLY A 238 12.07 6.31 -19.74
N GLY A 239 11.26 5.25 -19.66
CA GLY A 239 11.34 4.10 -20.57
C GLY A 239 12.71 3.43 -20.56
N ALA A 240 13.25 3.13 -21.75
CA ALA A 240 14.53 2.42 -21.89
C ALA A 240 15.74 3.22 -21.34
N ALA A 241 15.60 4.54 -21.16
CA ALA A 241 16.61 5.37 -20.53
C ALA A 241 16.55 5.34 -18.99
N SER A 242 15.52 4.73 -18.41
CA SER A 242 15.40 4.53 -16.97
C SER A 242 16.40 3.48 -16.45
N PRO A 243 16.63 3.40 -15.13
CA PRO A 243 17.45 2.35 -14.52
C PRO A 243 16.97 0.91 -14.78
N LEU A 244 15.74 0.71 -15.27
CA LEU A 244 15.25 -0.63 -15.64
C LEU A 244 15.86 -1.15 -16.94
N GLY A 245 16.24 -0.28 -17.87
CA GLY A 245 16.66 -0.66 -19.22
C GLY A 245 15.49 -1.09 -20.10
N ASN A 246 15.76 -1.89 -21.14
CA ASN A 246 14.74 -2.31 -22.10
C ASN A 246 13.79 -3.35 -21.50
N VAL A 247 12.58 -3.44 -22.07
CA VAL A 247 11.61 -4.50 -21.78
C VAL A 247 12.19 -5.85 -22.18
N SER A 248 12.06 -6.84 -21.29
CA SER A 248 12.52 -8.21 -21.47
C SER A 248 11.34 -9.18 -21.36
N GLY A 249 10.66 -9.42 -22.48
CA GLY A 249 9.47 -10.27 -22.54
C GLY A 249 8.15 -9.53 -22.32
N GLY A 250 7.04 -10.25 -22.52
CA GLY A 250 5.70 -9.71 -22.29
C GLY A 250 5.34 -9.66 -20.81
N GLU A 251 4.25 -8.96 -20.50
CA GLU A 251 3.63 -9.05 -19.18
C GLU A 251 3.20 -10.47 -18.86
N TYR A 252 3.26 -10.84 -17.58
CA TYR A 252 2.84 -12.14 -17.09
C TYR A 252 2.13 -12.00 -15.75
N THR A 253 1.25 -12.96 -15.45
CA THR A 253 0.49 -12.97 -14.20
C THR A 253 1.34 -13.47 -13.03
N VAL A 254 1.11 -12.87 -11.88
CA VAL A 254 1.60 -13.31 -10.57
C VAL A 254 0.40 -13.43 -9.63
N ALA A 255 0.56 -14.12 -8.49
CA ALA A 255 -0.53 -14.23 -7.53
C ALA A 255 -1.00 -12.82 -7.09
N GLY A 256 -2.23 -12.46 -7.43
CA GLY A 256 -2.84 -11.16 -7.07
C GLY A 256 -2.44 -9.97 -7.94
N GLY A 257 -1.82 -10.17 -9.11
CA GLY A 257 -1.49 -9.06 -10.01
C GLY A 257 -0.68 -9.46 -11.26
N TRP A 258 0.07 -8.50 -11.79
CA TRP A 258 0.83 -8.60 -13.02
C TRP A 258 2.29 -8.19 -12.80
N ALA A 259 3.18 -8.69 -13.64
CA ALA A 259 4.57 -8.32 -13.65
C ALA A 259 5.13 -8.27 -15.07
N GLN A 260 6.18 -7.47 -15.26
CA GLN A 260 6.94 -7.41 -16.51
C GLN A 260 8.42 -7.28 -16.21
N ASN A 261 9.23 -8.06 -16.91
CA ASN A 261 10.68 -8.03 -16.73
C ASN A 261 11.33 -7.02 -17.66
N TYR A 262 12.45 -6.48 -17.20
CA TYR A 262 13.31 -5.52 -17.88
C TYR A 262 14.76 -5.98 -17.73
N ASP A 263 15.69 -5.37 -18.48
CA ASP A 263 17.12 -5.71 -18.45
C ASP A 263 17.71 -5.77 -17.02
N HIS A 264 17.29 -4.85 -16.15
CA HIS A 264 17.87 -4.67 -14.82
C HIS A 264 16.86 -4.78 -13.67
N GLY A 265 15.59 -5.11 -13.95
CA GLY A 265 14.57 -5.19 -12.92
C GLY A 265 13.26 -5.82 -13.38
N THR A 266 12.29 -5.82 -12.47
CA THR A 266 10.92 -6.26 -12.72
C THR A 266 9.98 -5.20 -12.19
N MET A 267 8.99 -4.83 -12.99
CA MET A 267 7.87 -4.04 -12.49
C MET A 267 6.74 -4.97 -12.09
N TYR A 268 6.07 -4.64 -10.99
CA TYR A 268 4.93 -5.36 -10.47
C TYR A 268 3.76 -4.39 -10.35
N PHE A 269 2.57 -4.85 -10.76
CA PHE A 269 1.34 -4.10 -10.66
C PHE A 269 0.31 -4.95 -9.92
N ARG A 270 -0.30 -4.36 -8.90
CA ARG A 270 -1.62 -4.80 -8.47
C ARG A 270 -2.54 -3.60 -8.26
N PRO A 271 -3.84 -3.77 -8.51
CA PRO A 271 -4.90 -2.83 -8.21
C PRO A 271 -4.69 -2.00 -6.92
N SER A 272 -4.55 -2.68 -5.79
CA SER A 272 -4.50 -2.03 -4.47
C SER A 272 -3.19 -1.32 -4.14
N THR A 273 -2.14 -1.43 -4.95
CA THR A 273 -0.87 -0.72 -4.71
C THR A 273 -0.37 0.10 -5.87
N GLY A 274 -0.84 -0.11 -7.09
CA GLY A 274 -0.26 0.49 -8.28
C GLY A 274 0.94 -0.28 -8.82
N ALA A 275 1.64 0.34 -9.78
CA ALA A 275 2.78 -0.23 -10.50
C ALA A 275 4.10 0.28 -9.92
N TRP A 276 5.03 -0.62 -9.59
CA TRP A 276 6.31 -0.24 -8.99
C TRP A 276 7.46 -1.14 -9.45
N SER A 277 8.65 -0.54 -9.56
CA SER A 277 9.87 -1.23 -9.95
C SER A 277 10.67 -1.77 -8.77
N VAL A 278 11.15 -3.01 -8.91
CA VAL A 278 12.15 -3.61 -8.03
C VAL A 278 13.31 -4.06 -8.90
N ARG A 279 14.55 -3.71 -8.55
CA ARG A 279 15.72 -3.92 -9.41
C ARG A 279 16.96 -4.36 -8.64
N GLY A 280 17.97 -4.80 -9.39
CA GLY A 280 19.30 -5.15 -8.85
C GLY A 280 19.27 -6.17 -7.69
N ALA A 281 20.09 -5.91 -6.66
CA ALA A 281 20.22 -6.81 -5.51
C ALA A 281 18.95 -6.88 -4.65
N ILE A 282 18.15 -5.81 -4.61
CA ILE A 282 16.86 -5.81 -3.92
C ILE A 282 15.90 -6.79 -4.61
N LEU A 283 15.83 -6.76 -5.95
CA LEU A 283 14.99 -7.72 -6.71
C LEU A 283 15.40 -9.16 -6.45
N GLY A 284 16.70 -9.46 -6.51
CA GLY A 284 17.19 -10.81 -6.25
C GLY A 284 16.81 -11.30 -4.84
N HIS A 285 16.92 -10.44 -3.83
CA HIS A 285 16.51 -10.76 -2.47
C HIS A 285 14.99 -10.93 -2.35
N TYR A 286 14.21 -10.02 -2.94
CA TYR A 286 12.75 -10.08 -2.96
C TYR A 286 12.22 -11.37 -3.60
N GLN A 287 12.81 -11.79 -4.73
CA GLN A 287 12.45 -13.04 -5.41
C GLN A 287 12.81 -14.27 -4.56
N ASN A 288 13.96 -14.26 -3.88
CA ASN A 288 14.35 -15.34 -2.95
C ASN A 288 13.39 -15.48 -1.76
N LEU A 289 12.71 -14.40 -1.37
CA LEU A 289 11.67 -14.38 -0.35
C LEU A 289 10.27 -14.73 -0.88
N GLY A 290 10.16 -15.13 -2.16
CA GLY A 290 8.89 -15.54 -2.78
C GLY A 290 8.19 -14.45 -3.59
N GLY A 291 8.80 -13.27 -3.75
CA GLY A 291 8.24 -12.17 -4.53
C GLY A 291 6.85 -11.74 -4.03
N PRO A 292 5.90 -11.41 -4.95
CA PRO A 292 4.57 -10.95 -4.57
C PRO A 292 3.73 -11.95 -3.78
N GLY A 293 3.99 -13.25 -3.94
CA GLY A 293 3.33 -14.31 -3.18
C GLY A 293 4.02 -14.64 -1.84
N GLY A 294 5.16 -14.00 -1.55
CA GLY A 294 5.92 -14.16 -0.33
C GLY A 294 5.46 -13.27 0.81
N LEU A 295 6.18 -13.33 1.94
CA LEU A 295 5.87 -12.56 3.16
C LEU A 295 5.77 -11.05 2.90
N LEU A 296 6.58 -10.53 1.99
CA LEU A 296 6.69 -9.10 1.74
C LEU A 296 5.53 -8.56 0.90
N GLY A 297 4.81 -9.38 0.15
CA GLY A 297 3.75 -8.92 -0.76
C GLY A 297 4.27 -7.99 -1.88
N PHE A 298 3.37 -7.26 -2.54
CA PHE A 298 3.72 -6.37 -3.65
C PHE A 298 4.54 -5.15 -3.20
N PRO A 299 5.42 -4.61 -4.06
CA PRO A 299 6.10 -3.35 -3.80
C PRO A 299 5.11 -2.18 -3.66
N LEU A 300 5.51 -1.15 -2.91
CA LEU A 300 4.78 0.11 -2.67
C LEU A 300 5.51 1.33 -3.21
N THR A 301 6.77 1.17 -3.62
CA THR A 301 7.62 2.24 -4.12
C THR A 301 8.51 1.68 -5.22
N ASP A 302 8.96 2.56 -6.12
CA ASP A 302 10.20 2.30 -6.85
C ASP A 302 11.39 2.25 -5.88
N GLU A 303 12.52 1.70 -6.33
CA GLU A 303 13.73 1.71 -5.51
C GLU A 303 14.17 3.16 -5.26
N THR A 304 14.05 3.56 -4.01
CA THR A 304 14.21 4.91 -3.48
C THR A 304 15.62 5.10 -2.93
N PRO A 305 16.35 6.15 -3.34
CA PRO A 305 17.69 6.40 -2.84
C PRO A 305 17.68 6.83 -1.37
N VAL A 306 18.69 6.38 -0.64
CA VAL A 306 19.03 6.83 0.72
C VAL A 306 20.54 7.01 0.78
N ASP A 307 21.05 7.87 1.66
CA ASP A 307 22.49 8.07 1.77
C ASP A 307 23.22 6.73 2.03
N GLY A 308 24.20 6.43 1.18
CA GLY A 308 24.93 5.16 1.20
C GLY A 308 24.20 3.93 0.62
N GLY A 309 23.00 4.07 0.06
CA GLY A 309 22.24 2.93 -0.47
C GLY A 309 20.88 3.23 -1.09
N SER A 310 19.99 2.25 -1.03
CA SER A 310 18.64 2.32 -1.59
C SER A 310 17.68 1.38 -0.86
N TYR A 311 16.38 1.56 -1.06
CA TYR A 311 15.37 0.65 -0.52
C TYR A 311 14.09 0.60 -1.36
N ASN A 312 13.32 -0.47 -1.20
CA ASN A 312 11.90 -0.53 -1.59
C ASN A 312 11.05 -0.80 -0.34
N ASP A 313 9.86 -0.21 -0.31
CA ASP A 313 8.80 -0.59 0.64
C ASP A 313 7.84 -1.62 0.02
N PHE A 314 7.23 -2.46 0.86
CA PHE A 314 6.37 -3.56 0.42
C PHE A 314 5.11 -3.70 1.30
N ALA A 315 4.05 -4.20 0.68
CA ALA A 315 2.68 -4.21 1.19
C ALA A 315 2.27 -5.49 1.95
N GLY A 316 3.25 -6.25 2.44
CA GLY A 316 3.04 -7.44 3.26
C GLY A 316 2.41 -7.08 4.61
N ALA A 317 1.85 -8.09 5.29
CA ALA A 317 1.05 -7.91 6.51
C ALA A 317 1.77 -7.11 7.62
N ASP A 318 3.10 -7.16 7.65
CA ASP A 318 3.91 -6.54 8.69
C ASP A 318 4.62 -5.24 8.25
N ASN A 319 4.22 -4.51 7.21
CA ASN A 319 4.94 -3.29 6.73
C ASN A 319 6.46 -3.51 6.60
N ALA A 320 6.90 -3.90 5.42
CA ALA A 320 8.28 -4.32 5.21
C ALA A 320 9.05 -3.41 4.26
N SER A 321 10.37 -3.40 4.43
CA SER A 321 11.30 -2.87 3.43
C SER A 321 12.43 -3.85 3.19
N ILE A 322 13.02 -3.76 2.00
CA ILE A 322 14.36 -4.29 1.73
C ILE A 322 15.27 -3.09 1.52
N TYR A 323 16.33 -3.00 2.33
CA TYR A 323 17.39 -2.00 2.17
C TYR A 323 18.62 -2.64 1.56
N TRP A 324 19.31 -1.92 0.71
CA TRP A 324 20.59 -2.32 0.13
C TRP A 324 21.66 -1.26 0.37
N SER A 325 22.87 -1.71 0.70
CA SER A 325 24.11 -0.91 0.57
C SER A 325 25.26 -1.80 0.13
N THR A 326 26.32 -1.19 -0.41
CA THR A 326 27.54 -1.90 -0.81
C THR A 326 28.18 -2.68 0.33
N ALA A 327 28.05 -2.19 1.57
CA ALA A 327 28.64 -2.80 2.75
C ALA A 327 27.85 -4.02 3.30
N THR A 328 26.54 -4.07 3.08
CA THR A 328 25.67 -5.05 3.76
C THR A 328 24.88 -5.97 2.82
N GLY A 329 24.82 -5.63 1.53
CA GLY A 329 23.92 -6.28 0.58
C GLY A 329 22.46 -5.92 0.84
N ALA A 330 21.55 -6.64 0.17
CA ALA A 330 20.11 -6.44 0.35
C ALA A 330 19.63 -7.25 1.56
N ARG A 331 18.95 -6.59 2.50
CA ARG A 331 18.39 -7.21 3.71
C ARG A 331 17.01 -6.67 4.04
N SER A 332 16.17 -7.53 4.61
CA SER A 332 14.79 -7.19 4.95
C SER A 332 14.61 -6.77 6.42
N VAL A 333 13.73 -5.78 6.65
CA VAL A 333 13.34 -5.26 7.97
C VAL A 333 11.83 -5.08 7.99
N HIS A 334 11.14 -5.57 9.03
CA HIS A 334 9.68 -5.59 9.05
C HIS A 334 9.11 -5.08 10.39
N GLY A 335 7.82 -4.79 10.37
CA GLY A 335 6.97 -4.67 11.56
C GLY A 335 7.47 -3.66 12.57
N GLN A 336 7.36 -4.05 13.84
CA GLN A 336 7.79 -3.20 14.94
C GLN A 336 9.30 -2.97 14.97
N ILE A 337 10.09 -3.91 14.46
CA ILE A 337 11.55 -3.74 14.35
C ILE A 337 11.87 -2.61 13.38
N ARG A 338 11.25 -2.61 12.20
CA ARG A 338 11.36 -1.53 11.21
C ARG A 338 10.91 -0.20 11.79
N SER A 339 9.75 -0.15 12.45
CA SER A 339 9.24 1.12 13.01
C SER A 339 10.17 1.69 14.08
N THR A 340 10.68 0.85 14.99
CA THR A 340 11.63 1.27 16.03
C THR A 340 12.94 1.72 15.39
N TRP A 341 13.48 0.96 14.43
CA TRP A 341 14.72 1.33 13.74
C TRP A 341 14.62 2.69 13.03
N LEU A 342 13.54 2.93 12.28
CA LEU A 342 13.29 4.23 11.64
C LEU A 342 13.14 5.36 12.67
N ALA A 343 12.38 5.15 13.75
CA ALA A 343 12.19 6.14 14.82
C ALA A 343 13.49 6.48 15.58
N ARG A 344 14.48 5.58 15.54
CA ARG A 344 15.80 5.77 16.14
C ARG A 344 16.85 6.30 15.15
N GLY A 345 16.41 6.77 13.98
CA GLY A 345 17.26 7.42 12.98
C GLY A 345 17.70 6.53 11.82
N GLY A 346 17.15 5.31 11.73
CA GLY A 346 17.30 4.42 10.57
C GLY A 346 18.76 4.24 10.12
N THR A 347 18.97 4.34 8.80
CA THR A 347 20.29 4.20 8.17
C THR A 347 21.33 5.23 8.65
N GLN A 348 20.89 6.41 9.12
CA GLN A 348 21.78 7.50 9.53
C GLN A 348 22.39 7.30 10.91
N VAL A 349 21.69 6.60 11.80
CA VAL A 349 22.12 6.42 13.20
C VAL A 349 22.47 4.96 13.48
N LEU A 350 21.52 4.06 13.20
CA LEU A 350 21.69 2.63 13.47
C LEU A 350 22.36 1.90 12.30
N GLY A 351 22.46 2.53 11.13
CA GLY A 351 23.08 1.96 9.95
C GLY A 351 22.14 1.05 9.15
N PHE A 352 22.68 0.47 8.08
CA PHE A 352 21.99 -0.50 7.24
C PHE A 352 21.89 -1.87 7.93
N PRO A 353 20.80 -2.62 7.69
CA PRO A 353 20.64 -3.98 8.20
C PRO A 353 21.76 -4.90 7.69
N THR A 354 22.37 -5.67 8.58
CA THR A 354 23.40 -6.69 8.26
C THR A 354 22.84 -8.11 8.24
N THR A 355 21.62 -8.28 8.74
CA THR A 355 20.87 -9.54 8.73
C THR A 355 19.46 -9.27 8.23
N ASP A 356 18.82 -10.30 7.70
CA ASP A 356 17.36 -10.34 7.56
C ASP A 356 16.72 -10.52 8.93
N GLU A 357 15.45 -10.15 9.05
CA GLU A 357 14.75 -10.31 10.31
C GLU A 357 14.60 -11.81 10.64
N SER A 358 15.23 -12.23 11.73
CA SER A 358 15.34 -13.63 12.11
C SER A 358 14.73 -13.88 13.49
N THR A 359 14.24 -15.10 13.70
CA THR A 359 13.84 -15.55 15.04
C THR A 359 15.07 -15.63 15.93
N THR A 360 14.96 -15.17 17.18
CA THR A 360 16.06 -15.26 18.15
C THR A 360 16.40 -16.73 18.47
N PRO A 361 17.65 -17.02 18.86
CA PRO A 361 18.09 -18.37 19.26
C PRO A 361 17.23 -19.11 20.28
N ASP A 362 16.58 -18.40 21.22
CA ASP A 362 15.68 -18.99 22.22
C ASP A 362 14.25 -19.24 21.68
N GLY A 363 13.94 -18.84 20.45
CA GLY A 363 12.65 -19.00 19.80
C GLY A 363 11.55 -18.01 20.23
N VAL A 364 11.86 -17.02 21.09
CA VAL A 364 10.84 -16.15 21.69
C VAL A 364 10.63 -14.85 20.92
N GLY A 365 11.70 -14.25 20.43
CA GLY A 365 11.70 -12.94 19.81
C GLY A 365 12.11 -12.95 18.34
N ARG A 366 12.24 -11.74 17.79
CA ARG A 366 12.76 -11.47 16.45
C ARG A 366 13.81 -10.37 16.53
N TYR A 367 14.74 -10.34 15.60
CA TYR A 367 15.79 -9.31 15.59
C TYR A 367 16.33 -8.99 14.20
N ASN A 368 16.87 -7.78 14.07
CA ASN A 368 17.82 -7.41 13.03
C ASN A 368 19.10 -6.85 13.68
N HIS A 369 20.25 -7.12 13.06
CA HIS A 369 21.49 -6.41 13.32
C HIS A 369 21.72 -5.32 12.27
N PHE A 370 22.47 -4.28 12.64
CA PHE A 370 22.75 -3.14 11.79
C PHE A 370 24.22 -2.68 11.94
N ASN A 371 24.76 -2.05 10.90
CA ASN A 371 26.18 -1.65 10.82
C ASN A 371 26.48 -0.21 11.28
N GLY A 372 25.60 0.42 12.07
CA GLY A 372 25.86 1.73 12.67
C GLY A 372 27.11 1.76 13.54
N ALA A 373 27.51 2.96 13.98
CA ALA A 373 28.77 3.14 14.72
C ALA A 373 28.86 2.24 15.97
N GLY A 374 29.85 1.34 16.01
CA GLY A 374 30.02 0.36 17.09
C GLY A 374 29.02 -0.83 17.06
N GLY A 375 28.24 -0.95 15.99
CA GLY A 375 27.19 -1.95 15.78
C GLY A 375 25.89 -1.60 16.49
N ALA A 376 24.76 -1.94 15.86
CA ALA A 376 23.44 -1.75 16.43
C ALA A 376 22.56 -3.00 16.25
N SER A 377 21.52 -3.11 17.06
CA SER A 377 20.51 -4.15 16.94
C SER A 377 19.17 -3.65 17.44
N VAL A 378 18.11 -4.18 16.85
CA VAL A 378 16.74 -3.99 17.33
C VAL A 378 16.16 -5.36 17.55
N TYR A 379 15.66 -5.60 18.77
CA TYR A 379 15.06 -6.87 19.18
C TYR A 379 13.61 -6.63 19.56
N TRP A 380 12.73 -7.51 19.12
CA TRP A 380 11.31 -7.52 19.46
C TRP A 380 10.95 -8.79 20.24
N THR A 381 10.12 -8.65 21.28
CA THR A 381 9.39 -9.76 21.88
C THR A 381 7.95 -9.39 22.18
N PRO A 382 7.04 -10.37 22.36
CA PRO A 382 5.69 -10.09 22.82
C PRO A 382 5.62 -9.34 24.16
N SER A 383 6.61 -9.53 25.03
CA SER A 383 6.60 -8.97 26.39
C SER A 383 7.17 -7.56 26.49
N THR A 384 8.13 -7.22 25.63
CA THR A 384 8.85 -5.93 25.69
C THR A 384 8.50 -5.00 24.53
N GLY A 385 8.02 -5.52 23.39
CA GLY A 385 8.01 -4.76 22.14
C GLY A 385 9.40 -4.65 21.53
N ALA A 386 9.55 -3.80 20.50
CA ALA A 386 10.80 -3.61 19.76
C ALA A 386 11.67 -2.49 20.35
N HIS A 387 12.91 -2.81 20.71
CA HIS A 387 13.86 -1.88 21.35
C HIS A 387 15.25 -1.93 20.74
N SER A 388 15.91 -0.77 20.63
CA SER A 388 17.27 -0.63 20.11
C SER A 388 18.36 -0.73 21.19
N VAL A 389 19.47 -1.37 20.83
CA VAL A 389 20.71 -1.48 21.62
C VAL A 389 21.90 -1.29 20.68
N GLN A 390 22.87 -0.45 21.04
CA GLN A 390 23.95 -0.05 20.15
C GLN A 390 25.31 0.12 20.86
N GLY A 391 26.38 0.28 20.07
CA GLY A 391 27.71 0.61 20.53
C GLY A 391 28.27 -0.29 21.65
N GLN A 392 28.82 0.34 22.70
CA GLN A 392 29.45 -0.38 23.81
C GLN A 392 28.44 -1.11 24.69
N ILE A 393 27.20 -0.61 24.83
CA ILE A 393 26.14 -1.30 25.56
C ILE A 393 25.79 -2.60 24.84
N ARG A 394 25.60 -2.54 23.51
CA ARG A 394 25.41 -3.74 22.68
C ARG A 394 26.57 -4.71 22.82
N SER A 395 27.80 -4.22 22.71
CA SER A 395 28.99 -5.06 22.81
C SER A 395 29.09 -5.76 24.16
N ARG A 396 28.69 -5.07 25.24
CA ARG A 396 28.65 -5.65 26.59
C ARG A 396 27.54 -6.69 26.72
N TRP A 397 26.34 -6.40 26.26
CA TRP A 397 25.22 -7.34 26.26
C TRP A 397 25.53 -8.61 25.45
N ALA A 398 26.19 -8.45 24.30
CA ALA A 398 26.71 -9.54 23.48
C ALA A 398 27.67 -10.45 24.25
N ALA A 399 28.65 -9.86 24.94
CA ALA A 399 29.61 -10.58 25.77
C ALA A 399 28.95 -11.31 26.96
N LEU A 400 27.76 -10.87 27.37
CA LEU A 400 26.97 -11.45 28.45
C LEU A 400 25.94 -12.49 27.96
N GLY A 401 26.00 -12.89 26.69
CA GLY A 401 25.17 -13.96 26.12
C GLY A 401 23.87 -13.49 25.46
N TRP A 402 23.76 -12.22 25.09
CA TRP A 402 22.58 -11.66 24.41
C TRP A 402 21.27 -11.95 25.18
N GLU A 403 20.18 -12.25 24.46
CA GLU A 403 18.87 -12.55 25.03
C GLU A 403 18.83 -13.86 25.82
N THR A 404 19.69 -14.83 25.48
CA THR A 404 19.82 -16.09 26.23
C THR A 404 20.50 -15.90 27.59
N GLY A 405 21.25 -14.80 27.74
CA GLY A 405 22.01 -14.46 28.94
C GLY A 405 21.17 -14.05 30.15
N ALA A 406 21.87 -13.69 31.22
CA ALA A 406 21.26 -13.27 32.49
C ALA A 406 20.46 -11.97 32.39
N MET A 407 20.66 -11.17 31.34
CA MET A 407 19.95 -9.89 31.13
C MET A 407 18.59 -10.08 30.47
N GLY A 408 18.45 -11.11 29.61
CA GLY A 408 17.29 -11.25 28.74
C GLY A 408 17.25 -10.20 27.63
N TYR A 409 16.05 -9.86 27.19
CA TYR A 409 15.79 -8.90 26.13
C TYR A 409 15.89 -7.44 26.57
N PRO A 410 16.25 -6.51 25.67
CA PRO A 410 16.09 -5.09 25.92
C PRO A 410 14.61 -4.74 26.18
N ALA A 411 14.37 -3.94 27.21
CA ALA A 411 13.05 -3.45 27.62
C ALA A 411 12.87 -1.94 27.39
N THR A 412 13.94 -1.26 26.98
CA THR A 412 13.95 0.14 26.54
C THR A 412 14.87 0.28 25.34
N ASP A 413 14.61 1.27 24.49
CA ASP A 413 15.61 1.81 23.56
C ASP A 413 16.83 2.35 24.31
N GLU A 414 17.99 2.40 23.64
CA GLU A 414 19.18 3.03 24.22
C GLU A 414 19.00 4.55 24.25
N THR A 415 18.92 5.11 25.45
CA THR A 415 18.68 6.55 25.64
C THR A 415 19.80 7.21 26.44
N ALA A 416 19.87 8.53 26.37
CA ALA A 416 20.78 9.31 27.19
C ALA A 416 20.39 9.16 28.66
N ALA A 417 21.40 8.99 29.52
CA ALA A 417 21.20 9.01 30.95
C ALA A 417 20.70 10.40 31.36
N PRO A 418 19.76 10.49 32.33
CA PRO A 418 19.19 11.75 32.78
C PRO A 418 20.21 12.85 33.14
N ASP A 419 21.40 12.51 33.63
CA ASP A 419 22.48 13.47 33.91
C ASP A 419 23.12 14.12 32.65
N GLY A 420 22.81 13.61 31.45
CA GLY A 420 23.36 14.08 30.18
C GLY A 420 24.77 13.58 29.86
N VAL A 421 25.35 12.67 30.66
CA VAL A 421 26.74 12.21 30.51
C VAL A 421 26.80 10.87 29.79
N GLY A 422 26.01 9.91 30.26
CA GLY A 422 26.05 8.54 29.81
C GLY A 422 24.87 8.12 28.95
N ARG A 423 24.77 6.82 28.73
CA ARG A 423 23.65 6.16 28.05
C ARG A 423 23.31 4.87 28.76
N TYR A 424 22.09 4.37 28.58
CA TYR A 424 21.68 3.10 29.20
C TYR A 424 20.60 2.37 28.41
N ASN A 425 20.49 1.08 28.69
CA ASN A 425 19.33 0.25 28.41
C ASN A 425 18.90 -0.48 29.69
N HIS A 426 17.59 -0.64 29.87
CA HIS A 426 17.03 -1.62 30.79
C HIS A 426 16.70 -2.91 30.04
N PHE A 427 16.73 -4.03 30.76
CA PHE A 427 16.50 -5.36 30.23
C PHE A 427 15.46 -6.12 31.07
N SER A 428 14.79 -7.06 30.42
CA SER A 428 13.63 -7.81 30.93
C SER A 428 13.87 -8.60 32.21
N LYS A 429 15.10 -9.05 32.50
CA LYS A 429 15.41 -9.83 33.72
C LYS A 429 15.94 -8.97 34.87
N ALA A 430 15.24 -7.86 35.16
CA ALA A 430 15.60 -6.89 36.21
C ALA A 430 17.09 -6.49 36.13
N ALA A 431 17.55 -6.14 34.93
CA ALA A 431 18.94 -5.82 34.67
C ALA A 431 19.05 -4.51 33.88
N SER A 432 20.19 -3.83 34.02
CA SER A 432 20.51 -2.63 33.26
C SER A 432 21.96 -2.69 32.78
N ILE A 433 22.25 -2.08 31.63
CA ILE A 433 23.62 -1.70 31.26
C ILE A 433 23.68 -0.19 31.19
N TYR A 434 24.65 0.40 31.88
CA TYR A 434 24.95 1.82 31.79
C TYR A 434 26.35 2.01 31.22
N TRP A 435 26.49 3.01 30.36
CA TRP A 435 27.75 3.44 29.78
C TRP A 435 28.00 4.91 30.10
N SER A 436 29.24 5.26 30.41
CA SER A 436 29.71 6.65 30.42
C SER A 436 31.09 6.76 29.75
N PRO A 437 31.50 7.95 29.30
CA PRO A 437 32.83 8.15 28.73
C PRO A 437 33.98 7.77 29.65
N THR A 438 33.81 7.85 30.97
CA THR A 438 34.86 7.61 31.96
C THR A 438 34.87 6.18 32.50
N THR A 439 33.72 5.51 32.53
CA THR A 439 33.60 4.16 33.09
C THR A 439 33.54 3.07 32.04
N GLY A 440 33.02 3.34 30.83
CA GLY A 440 32.65 2.29 29.89
C GLY A 440 31.30 1.64 30.23
N ALA A 441 30.95 0.54 29.54
CA ALA A 441 29.65 -0.12 29.67
C ALA A 441 29.68 -1.26 30.71
N TRP A 442 28.83 -1.17 31.73
CA TRP A 442 28.77 -2.13 32.84
C TRP A 442 27.35 -2.57 33.17
N SER A 443 27.20 -3.85 33.53
CA SER A 443 25.93 -4.46 33.88
C SER A 443 25.63 -4.38 35.38
N VAL A 444 24.36 -4.19 35.73
CA VAL A 444 23.88 -4.19 37.12
C VAL A 444 22.57 -4.98 37.19
N TYR A 445 22.42 -5.89 38.16
CA TYR A 445 21.31 -6.84 38.23
C TYR A 445 20.52 -6.75 39.54
N GLY A 446 19.26 -7.20 39.46
CA GLY A 446 18.42 -7.60 40.58
C GLY A 446 18.39 -6.60 41.74
N ALA A 447 18.53 -7.11 42.97
CA ALA A 447 18.44 -6.29 44.18
C ALA A 447 19.48 -5.15 44.23
N ILE A 448 20.69 -5.36 43.67
CA ILE A 448 21.70 -4.31 43.58
C ILE A 448 21.23 -3.17 42.68
N ARG A 449 20.74 -3.51 41.47
CA ARG A 449 20.15 -2.55 40.53
C ARG A 449 18.99 -1.80 41.17
N ASP A 450 18.07 -2.52 41.82
CA ASP A 450 16.87 -1.91 42.40
C ASP A 450 17.21 -1.00 43.59
N THR A 451 18.25 -1.34 44.35
CA THR A 451 18.78 -0.44 45.39
C THR A 451 19.36 0.82 44.77
N TRP A 452 20.21 0.69 43.75
CA TRP A 452 20.78 1.84 43.06
C TRP A 452 19.70 2.72 42.41
N ALA A 453 18.66 2.10 41.85
CA ALA A 453 17.47 2.77 41.34
C ALA A 453 16.80 3.64 42.41
N SER A 454 16.58 3.08 43.60
CA SER A 454 15.95 3.79 44.72
C SER A 454 16.75 4.99 45.22
N LEU A 455 18.07 4.99 44.97
CA LEU A 455 18.98 6.09 45.30
C LEU A 455 19.05 7.17 44.21
N GLY A 456 18.38 6.97 43.07
CA GLY A 456 18.41 7.91 41.95
C GLY A 456 19.41 7.56 40.84
N TRP A 457 19.77 6.29 40.68
CA TRP A 457 20.59 5.79 39.57
C TRP A 457 21.94 6.53 39.46
N GLU A 458 22.36 6.89 38.25
CA GLU A 458 23.62 7.59 37.97
C GLU A 458 23.70 8.98 38.59
N ARG A 459 22.57 9.60 38.94
CA ARG A 459 22.51 10.86 39.68
C ARG A 459 22.68 10.70 41.18
N SER A 460 22.68 9.46 41.69
CA SER A 460 22.93 9.19 43.10
C SER A 460 24.38 9.54 43.48
N ALA A 461 24.65 9.63 44.78
CA ALA A 461 25.99 9.84 45.29
C ALA A 461 26.99 8.72 44.93
N LEU A 462 26.53 7.58 44.40
CA LEU A 462 27.40 6.50 43.90
C LEU A 462 27.94 6.76 42.48
N GLY A 463 27.21 7.52 41.65
CA GLY A 463 27.53 7.70 40.22
C GLY A 463 27.30 6.45 39.37
N TYR A 464 28.04 6.33 38.26
CA TYR A 464 27.98 5.20 37.33
C TYR A 464 28.62 3.92 37.87
N PRO A 465 28.18 2.74 37.42
CA PRO A 465 28.90 1.49 37.68
C PRO A 465 30.29 1.51 37.03
N THR A 466 31.25 0.87 37.70
CA THR A 466 32.66 0.70 37.29
C THR A 466 33.08 -0.76 37.22
N SER A 467 32.18 -1.69 37.51
CA SER A 467 32.36 -3.13 37.34
C SER A 467 31.03 -3.78 36.99
N ASP A 468 31.08 -4.98 36.42
CA ASP A 468 29.93 -5.89 36.52
C ASP A 468 29.78 -6.34 37.98
N GLU A 469 28.66 -6.97 38.28
CA GLU A 469 28.46 -7.65 39.54
C GLU A 469 29.38 -8.87 39.67
N TYR A 470 30.19 -8.93 40.72
CA TYR A 470 31.13 -10.03 41.00
C TYR A 470 30.86 -10.69 42.36
N ALA A 471 31.31 -11.94 42.50
CA ALA A 471 31.13 -12.70 43.73
C ALA A 471 32.01 -12.16 44.86
N VAL A 472 31.45 -12.11 46.06
CA VAL A 472 32.15 -11.82 47.33
C VAL A 472 31.73 -12.85 48.37
N THR A 473 32.46 -12.96 49.48
CA THR A 473 32.05 -13.84 50.59
C THR A 473 30.65 -13.46 51.06
N GLY A 474 29.72 -14.42 51.07
CA GLY A 474 28.35 -14.21 51.52
C GLY A 474 27.39 -13.63 50.48
N GLY A 475 27.84 -13.28 49.27
CA GLY A 475 26.93 -12.78 48.23
C GLY A 475 27.63 -12.17 47.02
N ARG A 476 27.15 -11.01 46.56
CA ARG A 476 27.62 -10.37 45.32
C ARG A 476 27.78 -8.86 45.51
N ARG A 477 28.62 -8.21 44.70
CA ARG A 477 28.90 -6.77 44.81
C ARG A 477 29.11 -6.13 43.45
N THR A 478 28.68 -4.87 43.33
CA THR A 478 28.99 -4.00 42.20
C THR A 478 29.72 -2.76 42.69
N ASN A 479 30.75 -2.35 41.96
CA ASN A 479 31.46 -1.10 42.20
C ASN A 479 30.82 0.03 41.39
N PHE A 480 30.78 1.21 41.99
CA PHE A 480 30.36 2.46 41.39
C PHE A 480 31.49 3.48 41.50
N GLN A 481 31.38 4.63 40.84
CA GLN A 481 32.41 5.68 40.85
C GLN A 481 32.78 6.14 42.27
N HIS A 482 31.80 6.18 43.17
CA HIS A 482 31.94 6.74 44.53
C HIS A 482 31.46 5.79 45.62
N GLY A 483 31.57 4.47 45.39
CA GLY A 483 31.20 3.48 46.39
C GLY A 483 30.91 2.10 45.83
N THR A 484 30.22 1.29 46.63
CA THR A 484 29.79 -0.07 46.26
C THR A 484 28.38 -0.35 46.77
N ILE A 485 27.70 -1.29 46.13
CA ILE A 485 26.52 -1.94 46.68
C ILE A 485 26.80 -3.44 46.72
N ALA A 486 26.66 -4.05 47.90
CA ALA A 486 26.78 -5.48 48.11
C ALA A 486 25.40 -6.09 48.43
N TRP A 487 25.08 -7.22 47.83
CA TRP A 487 23.93 -8.06 48.14
C TRP A 487 24.37 -9.27 48.96
N ASP A 488 23.66 -9.53 50.05
CA ASP A 488 23.88 -10.68 50.93
C ASP A 488 22.91 -11.82 50.57
N SER A 489 23.46 -12.99 50.28
CA SER A 489 22.70 -14.16 49.82
C SER A 489 21.88 -14.84 50.91
N ALA A 490 22.24 -14.67 52.19
CA ALA A 490 21.52 -15.28 53.31
C ALA A 490 20.27 -14.48 53.70
N THR A 491 20.33 -13.15 53.57
CA THR A 491 19.27 -12.23 53.99
C THR A 491 18.49 -11.63 52.83
N GLY A 492 19.04 -11.70 51.61
CA GLY A 492 18.47 -11.06 50.42
C GLY A 492 18.59 -9.52 50.42
N ARG A 493 19.27 -8.93 51.40
CA ARG A 493 19.38 -7.47 51.57
C ARG A 493 20.61 -6.91 50.88
N THR A 494 20.55 -5.63 50.56
CA THR A 494 21.66 -4.85 50.02
C THR A 494 22.24 -3.90 51.07
N GLN A 495 23.54 -3.64 50.97
CA GLN A 495 24.26 -2.66 51.76
C GLN A 495 25.01 -1.70 50.83
N VAL A 496 24.85 -0.41 51.08
CA VAL A 496 25.50 0.67 50.34
C VAL A 496 26.70 1.16 51.15
N ALA A 497 27.85 1.34 50.51
CA ALA A 497 29.03 1.94 51.11
C ALA A 497 29.60 3.03 50.18
N TYR A 498 29.80 4.24 50.71
CA TYR A 498 30.37 5.38 49.96
C TYR A 498 31.89 5.46 50.17
N SER A 499 32.60 5.98 49.17
CA SER A 499 34.07 6.18 49.18
C SER A 499 34.47 7.63 49.37
#